data_AF-A0A6S7H4B1-F1
#
_entry.id   AF-A0A6S7H4B1-F1
#
_cell.length_a   1.000
_cell.length_b   1.000
_cell.length_c   1.000
_cell.angle_alpha   90.00
_cell.angle_beta   90.00
_cell.angle_gamma   90.00
#
_symmetry.space_group_name_H-M   'P 1'
#
loop_
_entity.id
_entity.type
_entity.pdbx_description
1 polymer ?
#
loop_
_entity_poly.entity_id
_entity_poly.type
_entity_poly.pdbx_seq_one_letter_code
_entity_poly.pdbx_strand_id
1 'polypeptide(L)'
;MRRHFKQNCVIVGGIDQQWQMDLADMQSMQKFNDGYRYLLVCIDVFSKYAWVVPLKNKTGPTLVEAFKVILTSGRRPEKIMTDQGTEFLNRHFRALMKEDIELYNTYNETKASIVERLIRTLKTKMWRYFTAKKTMRYIDMLPNLVYSYNHSIHRSIKVRPVDVTAENEKQVWHTLYDGHSVRKAPKYRFRVGDQVRISKMKHTFEKGYLPNFSKEIFTVSKQIPRDPPVYKLKDYDDEELKGTFYDKELQKIIKQDDVYKVEKILKKRGRGNSVQYLVKCNASLDVFPNNKTTGYRVKLPQTVNLEGDWEVGMYSVSYPHTWYTLRNINADTHFYYDDGSGLYSTLELDYGFYGSVQEFIVDINKVLKKEIGDDGIYFTYSTRTGKVTCHLKKPGYKVFVGRRISLILGYAGKETIIDVAKGAAQSLRNRSVLFLINIRVLQHCGSTNGRECKCKADQNHSC
;
A
#
# COMPACT_ATOMS: atom_id res chain seq x y z
N MET A 1 26.60 3.89 0.34
CA MET A 1 25.95 5.21 0.50
C MET A 1 26.42 5.83 1.81
N ARG A 2 26.74 7.14 1.87
CA ARG A 2 26.99 7.81 3.16
C ARG A 2 25.64 7.93 3.90
N ARG A 3 25.49 7.22 5.02
CA ARG A 3 24.26 7.22 5.85
C ARG A 3 23.95 8.57 6.49
N HIS A 4 24.95 9.45 6.59
CA HIS A 4 24.82 10.78 7.16
C HIS A 4 25.30 11.81 6.12
N PHE A 5 24.37 12.66 5.69
CA PHE A 5 24.61 13.85 4.88
C PHE A 5 23.77 15.00 5.47
N LYS A 6 24.16 16.25 5.23
CA LYS A 6 23.38 17.41 5.68
C LYS A 6 21.98 17.33 5.07
N GLN A 7 20.97 17.60 5.88
CA GLN A 7 19.57 17.66 5.46
C GLN A 7 19.00 19.03 5.82
N ASN A 8 17.86 19.40 5.23
CA ASN A 8 17.18 20.64 5.56
C ASN A 8 16.65 20.57 6.99
N CYS A 9 16.99 21.57 7.81
CA CYS A 9 16.45 21.71 9.16
C CYS A 9 14.94 21.96 9.11
N VAL A 10 14.22 21.41 10.08
CA VAL A 10 12.83 21.82 10.38
C VAL A 10 12.92 23.11 11.18
N ILE A 11 12.45 24.21 10.58
CA ILE A 11 12.39 25.53 11.22
C ILE A 11 10.96 25.76 11.67
N VAL A 12 10.79 26.11 12.93
CA VAL A 12 9.51 26.53 13.51
C VAL A 12 9.72 27.87 14.21
N GLY A 13 8.70 28.73 14.15
CA GLY A 13 8.74 30.10 14.66
C GLY A 13 8.73 30.20 16.17
N GLY A 14 8.14 29.23 16.87
CA GLY A 14 7.96 29.32 18.32
C GLY A 14 7.44 28.05 19.00
N ILE A 15 7.25 28.16 20.31
CA ILE A 15 6.68 27.17 21.23
C ILE A 15 5.31 26.74 20.71
N ASP A 16 5.07 25.42 20.70
CA ASP A 16 3.80 24.83 20.28
C ASP A 16 3.36 25.12 18.82
N GLN A 17 4.16 25.81 18.00
CA GLN A 17 3.83 25.95 16.57
C GLN A 17 3.76 24.58 15.86
N GLN A 18 4.62 23.63 16.25
CA GLN A 18 4.61 22.30 15.68
C GLN A 18 5.00 21.23 16.70
N TRP A 19 4.17 20.21 16.84
CA TRP A 19 4.55 18.96 17.52
C TRP A 19 4.88 17.86 16.51
N GLN A 20 5.77 16.95 16.88
CA GLN A 20 5.94 15.66 16.21
C GLN A 20 5.43 14.53 17.12
N MET A 21 4.80 13.52 16.53
CA MET A 21 4.22 12.42 17.29
C MET A 21 4.40 11.08 16.56
N ASP A 22 4.76 10.05 17.31
CA ASP A 22 5.05 8.69 16.81
C ASP A 22 4.76 7.63 17.89
N LEU A 23 4.67 6.36 17.47
CA LEU A 23 4.37 5.20 18.33
C LEU A 23 5.59 4.29 18.47
N ALA A 24 6.21 4.32 19.65
CA ALA A 24 7.31 3.40 19.94
C ALA A 24 6.78 2.00 20.28
N ASP A 25 7.12 0.99 19.47
CA ASP A 25 6.81 -0.41 19.75
C ASP A 25 7.56 -0.93 20.99
N MET A 26 6.81 -1.54 21.90
CA MET A 26 7.25 -2.17 23.16
C MET A 26 6.59 -3.55 23.36
N GLN A 27 5.95 -4.13 22.33
CA GLN A 27 5.07 -5.30 22.46
C GLN A 27 5.76 -6.54 23.03
N SER A 28 7.06 -6.71 22.78
CA SER A 28 7.88 -7.81 23.30
C SER A 28 7.94 -7.86 24.83
N MET A 29 7.69 -6.73 25.50
CA MET A 29 7.73 -6.58 26.96
C MET A 29 6.33 -6.52 27.61
N GLN A 30 5.24 -6.70 26.84
CA GLN A 30 3.86 -6.51 27.32
C GLN A 30 3.52 -7.31 28.59
N LYS A 31 4.11 -8.52 28.74
CA LYS A 31 3.86 -9.44 29.86
C LYS A 31 4.34 -8.90 31.21
N PHE A 32 5.34 -8.01 31.19
CA PHE A 32 5.93 -7.40 32.40
C PHE A 32 5.35 -6.00 32.70
N ASN A 33 4.47 -5.51 31.82
CA ASN A 33 4.01 -4.12 31.78
C ASN A 33 2.49 -4.06 31.59
N ASP A 34 1.72 -4.85 32.34
CA ASP A 34 0.27 -4.72 32.51
C ASP A 34 -0.55 -4.73 31.19
N GLY A 35 0.01 -5.35 30.13
CA GLY A 35 -0.56 -5.40 28.78
C GLY A 35 -0.30 -4.16 27.91
N TYR A 36 0.53 -3.21 28.35
CA TYR A 36 0.99 -2.08 27.54
C TYR A 36 1.96 -2.56 26.44
N ARG A 37 1.64 -2.22 25.19
CA ARG A 37 2.36 -2.66 23.97
C ARG A 37 3.07 -1.54 23.22
N TYR A 38 2.62 -0.30 23.37
CA TYR A 38 3.16 0.85 22.64
C TYR A 38 3.32 2.04 23.58
N LEU A 39 4.17 3.00 23.20
CA LEU A 39 4.21 4.33 23.82
C LEU A 39 3.85 5.36 22.76
N LEU A 40 2.81 6.15 23.00
CA LEU A 40 2.57 7.38 22.25
C LEU A 40 3.59 8.40 22.72
N VAL A 41 4.51 8.79 21.84
CA VAL A 41 5.55 9.77 22.14
C VAL A 41 5.25 11.03 21.35
N CYS A 42 5.13 12.16 22.05
CA CYS A 42 4.93 13.48 21.46
C CYS A 42 6.03 14.43 21.93
N ILE A 43 6.47 15.33 21.04
CA ILE A 43 7.50 16.33 21.33
C ILE A 43 7.18 17.64 20.62
N ASP A 44 7.28 18.76 21.35
CA ASP A 44 7.31 20.08 20.75
C ASP A 44 8.63 20.28 19.98
N VAL A 45 8.52 20.60 18.69
CA VAL A 45 9.68 20.81 17.80
C VAL A 45 10.52 21.98 18.27
N PHE A 46 9.95 22.99 18.94
CA PHE A 46 10.70 24.16 19.41
C PHE A 46 11.35 23.93 20.77
N SER A 47 10.58 23.85 21.86
CA SER A 47 11.09 23.69 23.23
C SER A 47 11.76 22.32 23.49
N LYS A 48 11.54 21.33 22.61
CA LYS A 48 11.93 19.93 22.82
C LYS A 48 11.24 19.29 24.02
N TYR A 49 10.20 19.92 24.58
CA TYR A 49 9.41 19.35 25.68
C TYR A 49 8.69 18.08 25.20
N ALA A 50 8.75 17.02 25.99
CA ALA A 50 8.26 15.70 25.62
C ALA A 50 7.12 15.22 26.53
N TRP A 51 6.16 14.53 25.92
CA TRP A 51 5.11 13.77 26.59
C TRP A 51 5.17 12.32 26.13
N VAL A 52 4.89 11.38 27.03
CA VAL A 52 4.83 9.95 26.70
C VAL A 52 3.65 9.31 27.44
N VAL A 53 2.77 8.65 26.69
CA VAL A 53 1.59 7.96 27.24
C VAL A 53 1.62 6.48 26.81
N PRO A 54 1.57 5.52 27.75
CA PRO A 54 1.60 4.10 27.41
C PRO A 54 0.24 3.61 26.90
N LEU A 55 0.25 2.73 25.91
CA LEU A 55 -0.93 2.24 25.19
C LEU A 55 -1.02 0.72 25.16
N LYS A 56 -2.20 0.17 25.47
CA LYS A 56 -2.47 -1.27 25.34
C LYS A 56 -2.80 -1.69 23.90
N ASN A 57 -3.21 -0.76 23.03
CA ASN A 57 -3.52 -1.02 21.63
C ASN A 57 -3.34 0.26 20.80
N LYS A 58 -3.39 0.13 19.47
CA LYS A 58 -3.22 1.20 18.49
C LYS A 58 -4.50 1.60 17.74
N THR A 59 -5.65 1.46 18.40
CA THR A 59 -6.94 1.86 17.81
C THR A 59 -7.14 3.38 17.93
N GLY A 60 -7.86 3.97 16.96
CA GLY A 60 -8.15 5.41 16.94
C GLY A 60 -8.73 5.95 18.25
N PRO A 61 -9.73 5.30 18.89
CA PRO A 61 -10.26 5.76 20.18
C PRO A 61 -9.21 5.75 21.30
N THR A 62 -8.39 4.70 21.40
CA THR A 62 -7.31 4.63 22.39
C THR A 62 -6.23 5.71 22.17
N LEU A 63 -5.94 6.06 20.91
CA LEU A 63 -5.04 7.17 20.57
C LEU A 63 -5.65 8.55 20.91
N VAL A 64 -6.95 8.73 20.69
CA VAL A 64 -7.68 9.96 21.06
C VAL A 64 -7.64 10.19 22.56
N GLU A 65 -7.97 9.19 23.39
CA GLU A 65 -7.92 9.35 24.85
C GLU A 65 -6.51 9.62 25.38
N ALA A 66 -5.49 8.93 24.83
CA ALA A 66 -4.10 9.22 25.18
C ALA A 66 -3.63 10.61 24.75
N PHE A 67 -4.12 11.12 23.61
CA PHE A 67 -3.81 12.49 23.20
C PHE A 67 -4.52 13.53 24.08
N LYS A 68 -5.77 13.28 24.52
CA LYS A 68 -6.42 14.13 25.54
C LYS A 68 -5.62 14.22 26.83
N VAL A 69 -5.00 13.13 27.28
CA VAL A 69 -4.09 13.11 28.45
C VAL A 69 -2.84 13.96 28.24
N ILE A 70 -2.40 14.19 27.00
CA ILE A 70 -1.32 15.14 26.68
C ILE A 70 -1.84 16.59 26.78
N LEU A 71 -3.04 16.85 26.25
CA LEU A 71 -3.68 18.17 26.26
C LEU A 71 -4.06 18.68 27.66
N THR A 72 -4.17 17.83 28.69
CA THR A 72 -4.38 18.28 30.08
C THR A 72 -3.20 19.08 30.63
N SER A 73 -2.03 19.05 29.97
CA SER A 73 -0.89 19.92 30.31
C SER A 73 -1.09 21.40 29.99
N GLY A 74 -2.23 21.77 29.37
CA GLY A 74 -2.57 23.15 29.00
C GLY A 74 -1.94 23.64 27.70
N ARG A 75 -0.91 22.94 27.19
CA ARG A 75 -0.25 23.24 25.92
C ARG A 75 -1.00 22.63 24.73
N ARG A 76 -1.06 23.34 23.60
CA ARG A 76 -1.82 22.98 22.40
C ARG A 76 -1.06 23.37 21.13
N PRO A 77 -0.83 22.46 20.18
CA PRO A 77 -0.07 22.78 18.98
C PRO A 77 -0.93 23.43 17.89
N GLU A 78 -0.36 24.35 17.11
CA GLU A 78 -0.98 24.76 15.83
C GLU A 78 -1.00 23.59 14.84
N LYS A 79 0.10 22.83 14.77
CA LYS A 79 0.27 21.75 13.79
C LYS A 79 0.87 20.50 14.41
N ILE A 80 0.38 19.33 13.99
CA ILE A 80 0.93 18.03 14.38
C ILE A 80 1.43 17.31 13.14
N MET A 81 2.67 16.84 13.23
CA MET A 81 3.28 16.02 12.20
C MET A 81 3.40 14.57 12.68
N THR A 82 2.73 13.66 11.97
CA THR A 82 2.79 12.20 12.18
C THR A 82 3.44 11.51 10.98
N ASP A 83 4.00 10.33 11.21
CA ASP A 83 4.35 9.43 10.10
C ASP A 83 3.09 8.80 9.48
N GLN A 84 3.22 8.12 8.34
CA GLN A 84 2.12 7.55 7.53
C GLN A 84 1.37 6.36 8.16
N GLY A 85 1.46 6.17 9.47
CA GLY A 85 0.61 5.25 10.21
C GLY A 85 -0.87 5.58 9.95
N THR A 86 -1.61 4.63 9.36
CA THR A 86 -3.06 4.75 9.10
C THR A 86 -3.88 4.95 10.38
N GLU A 87 -3.26 4.66 11.52
CA GLU A 87 -3.71 4.85 12.89
C GLU A 87 -4.08 6.30 13.21
N PHE A 88 -3.27 7.27 12.74
CA PHE A 88 -3.50 8.71 12.95
C PHE A 88 -4.44 9.34 11.90
N LEU A 89 -4.64 8.68 10.76
CA LEU A 89 -5.58 9.13 9.70
C LEU A 89 -7.05 8.83 10.01
N ASN A 90 -7.33 8.21 11.17
CA ASN A 90 -8.66 7.77 11.57
C ASN A 90 -9.64 8.95 11.74
N ARG A 91 -10.92 8.76 11.34
CA ARG A 91 -12.01 9.73 11.54
C ARG A 91 -12.10 10.27 12.97
N HIS A 92 -11.79 9.43 13.97
CA HIS A 92 -11.83 9.79 15.38
C HIS A 92 -10.73 10.80 15.74
N PHE A 93 -9.52 10.62 15.19
CA PHE A 93 -8.40 11.54 15.42
C PHE A 93 -8.63 12.85 14.65
N ARG A 94 -9.13 12.78 13.40
CA ARG A 94 -9.52 13.97 12.62
C ARG A 94 -10.66 14.77 13.27
N ALA A 95 -11.59 14.12 13.96
CA ALA A 95 -12.66 14.80 14.70
C ALA A 95 -12.13 15.57 15.91
N LEU A 96 -11.12 15.03 16.62
CA LEU A 96 -10.47 15.71 17.75
C LEU A 96 -9.67 16.94 17.31
N MET A 97 -9.07 16.90 16.11
CA MET A 97 -8.25 17.99 15.58
C MET A 97 -9.05 19.10 14.90
N LYS A 98 -10.35 18.90 14.70
CA LYS A 98 -11.16 19.68 13.75
C LYS A 98 -11.47 21.12 14.17
N GLU A 99 -11.09 21.53 15.39
CA GLU A 99 -11.41 22.85 15.93
C GLU A 99 -10.22 23.83 15.86
N ASP A 100 -8.96 23.40 16.06
CA ASP A 100 -7.80 24.31 16.04
C ASP A 100 -6.47 23.73 15.48
N ILE A 101 -6.36 22.43 15.15
CA ILE A 101 -5.05 21.77 14.99
C ILE A 101 -4.86 21.16 13.58
N GLU A 102 -3.84 21.61 12.85
CA GLU A 102 -3.50 21.06 11.52
C GLU A 102 -2.69 19.76 11.62
N LEU A 103 -3.33 18.62 11.40
CA LEU A 103 -2.65 17.33 11.27
C LEU A 103 -2.14 17.12 9.83
N TYR A 104 -0.83 16.90 9.66
CA TYR A 104 -0.24 16.58 8.37
C TYR A 104 0.80 15.45 8.41
N ASN A 105 0.85 14.67 7.35
CA ASN A 105 1.83 13.58 7.18
C ASN A 105 2.95 14.00 6.23
N THR A 106 4.19 13.65 6.58
CA THR A 106 5.35 13.91 5.72
C THR A 106 5.76 12.70 4.89
N TYR A 107 5.73 12.84 3.56
CA TYR A 107 6.18 11.81 2.60
C TYR A 107 7.70 11.53 2.58
N ASN A 108 8.50 12.26 3.36
CA ASN A 108 9.93 11.99 3.48
C ASN A 108 10.17 11.34 4.85
N GLU A 109 10.63 10.08 4.84
CA GLU A 109 10.96 9.29 6.05
C GLU A 109 11.84 10.06 7.06
N THR A 110 12.67 11.00 6.59
CA THR A 110 13.63 11.75 7.41
C THR A 110 13.05 12.92 8.21
N LYS A 111 11.78 13.30 8.02
CA LYS A 111 11.21 14.50 8.66
C LYS A 111 10.76 14.28 10.12
N ALA A 112 10.37 13.06 10.50
CA ALA A 112 10.04 12.67 11.89
C ALA A 112 11.28 12.49 12.80
N SER A 113 12.46 12.86 12.33
CA SER A 113 13.75 12.59 13.00
C SER A 113 13.94 13.24 14.38
N ILE A 114 13.05 14.13 14.84
CA ILE A 114 13.09 14.69 16.20
C ILE A 114 12.39 13.73 17.16
N VAL A 115 11.18 13.28 16.86
CA VAL A 115 10.46 12.29 17.68
C VAL A 115 11.16 10.93 17.67
N GLU A 116 11.70 10.48 16.53
CA GLU A 116 12.54 9.27 16.47
C GLU A 116 13.78 9.36 17.39
N ARG A 117 14.42 10.53 17.44
CA ARG A 117 15.60 10.77 18.29
C ARG A 117 15.23 10.80 19.76
N LEU A 118 14.06 11.33 20.12
CA LEU A 118 13.49 11.21 21.45
C LEU A 118 13.23 9.74 21.81
N ILE A 119 12.53 8.98 20.95
CA ILE A 119 12.27 7.55 21.14
C ILE A 119 13.56 6.76 21.37
N ARG A 120 14.60 7.01 20.56
CA ARG A 120 15.93 6.43 20.77
C ARG A 120 16.51 6.80 22.13
N THR A 121 16.44 8.06 22.54
CA THR A 121 16.95 8.56 23.83
C THR A 121 16.24 7.89 25.01
N LEU A 122 14.90 7.82 24.96
CA LEU A 122 14.06 7.14 25.94
C LEU A 122 14.43 5.66 26.04
N LYS A 123 14.42 4.93 24.90
CA LYS A 123 14.79 3.51 24.87
C LYS A 123 16.21 3.28 25.41
N THR A 124 17.20 4.10 25.07
CA THR A 124 18.57 3.97 25.62
C THR A 124 18.59 4.15 27.15
N LYS A 125 17.84 5.11 27.72
CA LYS A 125 17.71 5.25 29.18
C LYS A 125 16.99 4.06 29.81
N MET A 126 15.92 3.55 29.19
CA MET A 126 15.16 2.37 29.66
C MET A 126 16.01 1.10 29.68
N TRP A 127 16.75 0.80 28.61
CA TRP A 127 17.64 -0.36 28.55
C TRP A 127 18.72 -0.33 29.64
N ARG A 128 19.30 0.84 29.94
CA ARG A 128 20.23 1.00 31.07
C ARG A 128 19.57 0.70 32.42
N TYR A 129 18.34 1.13 32.63
CA TYR A 129 17.56 0.81 33.83
C TYR A 129 17.26 -0.69 33.92
N PHE A 130 16.85 -1.33 32.83
CA PHE A 130 16.58 -2.78 32.78
C PHE A 130 17.81 -3.59 33.20
N THR A 131 19.00 -3.26 32.67
CA THR A 131 20.26 -3.91 33.06
C THR A 131 20.59 -3.67 34.54
N ALA A 132 20.47 -2.43 35.03
CA ALA A 132 20.82 -2.08 36.40
C ALA A 132 19.87 -2.66 37.48
N LYS A 133 18.58 -2.77 37.17
CA LYS A 133 17.54 -3.26 38.08
C LYS A 133 17.09 -4.70 37.80
N LYS A 134 17.70 -5.38 36.81
CA LYS A 134 17.36 -6.75 36.37
C LYS A 134 15.86 -6.96 36.13
N THR A 135 15.20 -5.98 35.52
CA THR A 135 13.75 -5.97 35.28
C THR A 135 13.42 -5.55 33.85
N MET A 136 12.31 -6.05 33.33
CA MET A 136 11.74 -5.61 32.04
C MET A 136 10.50 -4.71 32.22
N ARG A 137 10.18 -4.34 33.47
CA ARG A 137 9.07 -3.45 33.82
C ARG A 137 9.52 -2.00 33.69
N TYR A 138 8.95 -1.28 32.72
CA TYR A 138 9.20 0.14 32.46
C TYR A 138 8.09 1.06 32.96
N ILE A 139 6.88 0.55 33.20
CA ILE A 139 5.71 1.41 33.43
C ILE A 139 5.89 2.30 34.68
N ASP A 140 6.45 1.76 35.76
CA ASP A 140 6.66 2.49 37.02
C ASP A 140 7.77 3.56 36.90
N MET A 141 8.76 3.35 36.03
CA MET A 141 9.85 4.32 35.81
C MET A 141 9.50 5.38 34.75
N LEU A 142 8.45 5.17 33.94
CA LEU A 142 8.16 6.00 32.77
C LEU A 142 7.89 7.48 33.12
N PRO A 143 7.11 7.83 34.17
CA PRO A 143 6.93 9.22 34.57
C PRO A 143 8.25 9.89 34.96
N ASN A 144 9.06 9.21 35.80
CA ASN A 144 10.37 9.70 36.24
C ASN A 144 11.36 9.87 35.07
N LEU A 145 11.27 9.01 34.06
CA LEU A 145 12.08 9.08 32.85
C LEU A 145 11.76 10.32 32.00
N VAL A 146 10.47 10.62 31.81
CA VAL A 146 10.02 11.81 31.07
C VAL A 146 10.34 13.07 31.85
N TYR A 147 10.06 13.10 33.16
CA TYR A 147 10.44 14.18 34.05
C TYR A 147 11.95 14.47 33.99
N SER A 148 12.79 13.44 34.13
CA SER A 148 14.25 13.54 33.99
C SER A 148 14.68 14.11 32.64
N TYR A 149 14.00 13.77 31.54
CA TYR A 149 14.30 14.32 30.23
C TYR A 149 13.94 15.81 30.14
N ASN A 150 12.73 16.21 30.53
CA ASN A 150 12.27 17.61 30.46
C ASN A 150 13.04 18.55 31.42
N HIS A 151 13.63 18.02 32.49
CA HIS A 151 14.45 18.75 33.45
C HIS A 151 15.97 18.60 33.22
N SER A 152 16.40 17.95 32.12
CA SER A 152 17.81 17.91 31.71
C SER A 152 18.11 18.99 30.67
N ILE A 153 19.28 19.61 30.73
CA ILE A 153 19.72 20.57 29.70
C ILE A 153 19.79 19.86 28.34
N HIS A 154 19.04 20.35 27.36
CA HIS A 154 18.96 19.71 26.05
C HIS A 154 19.96 20.33 25.07
N ARG A 155 20.87 19.48 24.54
CA ARG A 155 22.09 19.88 23.79
C ARG A 155 21.88 20.91 22.66
N SER A 156 20.71 20.90 22.00
CA SER A 156 20.41 21.80 20.87
C SER A 156 19.90 23.18 21.29
N ILE A 157 19.16 23.29 22.40
CA ILE A 157 18.54 24.55 22.87
C ILE A 157 19.32 25.19 24.03
N LYS A 158 20.29 24.48 24.61
CA LYS A 158 21.15 24.90 25.74
C LYS A 158 20.46 25.16 27.07
N VAL A 159 19.13 25.16 27.10
CA VAL A 159 18.28 25.20 28.31
C VAL A 159 17.62 23.85 28.59
N ARG A 160 16.92 23.70 29.73
CA ARG A 160 16.07 22.52 29.98
C ARG A 160 14.74 22.70 29.20
N PRO A 161 14.16 21.65 28.59
CA PRO A 161 12.88 21.78 27.87
C PRO A 161 11.73 22.39 28.68
N VAL A 162 11.71 22.19 30.01
CA VAL A 162 10.72 22.79 30.91
C VAL A 162 10.89 24.30 31.14
N ASP A 163 12.10 24.85 30.95
CA ASP A 163 12.39 26.27 31.16
C ASP A 163 12.05 27.14 29.94
N VAL A 164 11.59 26.55 28.83
CA VAL A 164 11.34 27.31 27.58
C VAL A 164 9.99 28.00 27.68
N THR A 165 10.01 29.33 27.64
CA THR A 165 8.84 30.22 27.80
C THR A 165 8.84 31.28 26.71
N ALA A 166 7.72 31.99 26.52
CA ALA A 166 7.62 33.08 25.54
C ALA A 166 8.68 34.19 25.75
N GLU A 167 9.17 34.37 26.99
CA GLU A 167 10.20 35.35 27.34
C GLU A 167 11.58 34.99 26.76
N ASN A 168 11.98 33.71 26.83
CA ASN A 168 13.27 33.24 26.32
C ASN A 168 13.19 32.63 24.91
N GLU A 169 11.99 32.55 24.35
CA GLU A 169 11.72 32.05 23.00
C GLU A 169 12.64 32.65 21.95
N LYS A 170 12.83 33.98 21.93
CA LYS A 170 13.74 34.64 20.99
C LYS A 170 15.19 34.12 21.13
N GLN A 171 15.68 33.91 22.35
CA GLN A 171 17.03 33.37 22.61
C GLN A 171 17.14 31.91 22.17
N VAL A 172 16.11 31.09 22.42
CA VAL A 172 16.05 29.69 21.99
C VAL A 172 15.97 29.59 20.47
N TRP A 173 15.24 30.49 19.81
CA TRP A 173 15.15 30.58 18.35
C TRP A 173 16.53 30.90 17.74
N HIS A 174 17.21 31.93 18.24
CA HIS A 174 18.58 32.25 17.84
C HIS A 174 19.53 31.06 18.06
N THR A 175 19.44 30.39 19.21
CA THR A 175 20.26 29.20 19.53
C THR A 175 20.00 28.02 18.58
N LEU A 176 18.79 27.86 18.06
CA LEU A 176 18.41 26.81 17.12
C LEU A 176 18.73 27.13 15.66
N TYR A 177 18.69 28.41 15.27
CA TYR A 177 18.60 28.80 13.86
C TYR A 177 19.60 29.87 13.39
N ASP A 178 20.32 30.55 14.29
CA ASP A 178 21.38 31.47 13.86
C ASP A 178 22.50 30.71 13.14
N GLY A 179 22.85 31.20 11.95
CA GLY A 179 23.71 30.49 10.99
C GLY A 179 22.96 29.78 9.86
N HIS A 180 21.64 29.66 9.91
CA HIS A 180 20.81 29.21 8.77
C HIS A 180 20.31 30.36 7.88
N SER A 181 20.59 31.61 8.24
CA SER A 181 20.16 32.82 7.55
C SER A 181 20.96 33.17 6.29
N VAL A 182 22.18 32.64 6.12
CA VAL A 182 23.01 32.90 4.93
C VAL A 182 22.57 32.02 3.75
N ARG A 183 21.53 32.46 3.02
CA ARG A 183 21.07 31.84 1.77
C ARG A 183 22.10 31.97 0.64
N LYS A 184 23.15 31.14 0.67
CA LYS A 184 24.00 30.93 -0.52
C LYS A 184 23.15 30.33 -1.64
N ALA A 185 23.37 30.77 -2.89
CA ALA A 185 22.66 30.23 -4.04
C ALA A 185 22.85 28.69 -4.11
N PRO A 186 21.76 27.89 -4.16
CA PRO A 186 21.85 26.44 -4.08
C PRO A 186 22.51 25.86 -5.33
N LYS A 187 23.61 25.12 -5.15
CA LYS A 187 24.31 24.43 -6.23
C LYS A 187 23.66 23.08 -6.52
N TYR A 188 22.78 23.04 -7.51
CA TYR A 188 22.17 21.80 -7.98
C TYR A 188 23.17 20.91 -8.74
N ARG A 189 23.12 19.60 -8.48
CA ARG A 189 23.89 18.57 -9.22
C ARG A 189 23.16 18.07 -10.48
N PHE A 190 21.82 18.04 -10.44
CA PHE A 190 20.97 17.53 -11.50
C PHE A 190 20.09 18.64 -12.07
N ARG A 191 19.87 18.65 -13.38
CA ARG A 191 19.00 19.62 -14.06
C ARG A 191 17.57 19.08 -14.18
N VAL A 192 16.59 19.96 -14.34
CA VAL A 192 15.24 19.56 -14.75
C VAL A 192 15.33 18.84 -16.10
N GLY A 193 14.65 17.70 -16.23
CA GLY A 193 14.77 16.79 -17.38
C GLY A 193 15.86 15.70 -17.24
N ASP A 194 16.76 15.77 -16.25
CA ASP A 194 17.74 14.70 -16.05
C ASP A 194 17.08 13.38 -15.63
N GLN A 195 17.43 12.28 -16.31
CA GLN A 195 17.05 10.94 -15.89
C GLN A 195 17.96 10.43 -14.76
N VAL A 196 17.33 9.98 -13.68
CA VAL A 196 17.98 9.54 -12.44
C VAL A 196 17.38 8.22 -11.93
N ARG A 197 18.17 7.47 -11.14
CA ARG A 197 17.66 6.40 -10.28
C ARG A 197 17.73 6.83 -8.82
N ILE A 198 16.77 6.36 -8.03
CA ILE A 198 16.72 6.58 -6.57
C ILE A 198 17.56 5.48 -5.90
N SER A 199 18.43 5.85 -4.95
CA SER A 199 19.17 4.89 -4.13
C SER A 199 18.23 4.16 -3.19
N LYS A 200 18.31 2.83 -3.16
CA LYS A 200 17.61 2.03 -2.14
C LYS A 200 18.29 2.20 -0.79
N MET A 201 17.51 2.28 0.27
CA MET A 201 18.03 2.13 1.63
C MET A 201 18.38 0.66 1.85
N LYS A 202 19.59 0.39 2.36
CA LYS A 202 19.99 -0.95 2.81
C LYS A 202 19.79 -1.09 4.30
N HIS A 203 19.02 -2.08 4.73
CA HIS A 203 19.13 -2.56 6.10
C HIS A 203 20.54 -3.11 6.36
N THR A 204 21.03 -3.02 7.60
CA THR A 204 22.43 -3.30 7.97
C THR A 204 22.87 -4.76 7.70
N PHE A 205 21.94 -5.66 7.39
CA PHE A 205 22.17 -7.09 7.13
C PHE A 205 21.91 -7.52 5.68
N GLU A 206 21.68 -6.59 4.74
CA GLU A 206 21.45 -6.92 3.33
C GLU A 206 22.74 -7.31 2.59
N LYS A 207 22.70 -8.48 1.92
CA LYS A 207 23.86 -9.05 1.21
C LYS A 207 24.36 -8.12 0.10
N GLY A 208 25.68 -8.01 -0.03
CA GLY A 208 26.36 -6.97 -0.82
C GLY A 208 26.02 -6.94 -2.32
N TYR A 209 25.66 -8.06 -2.92
CA TYR A 209 25.46 -8.22 -4.37
C TYR A 209 24.11 -7.68 -4.90
N LEU A 210 23.16 -7.32 -4.04
CA LEU A 210 21.88 -6.75 -4.49
C LEU A 210 22.05 -5.30 -4.96
N PRO A 211 21.41 -4.89 -6.08
CA PRO A 211 21.59 -3.57 -6.67
C PRO A 211 21.10 -2.45 -5.76
N ASN A 212 21.96 -1.45 -5.56
CA ASN A 212 21.78 -0.34 -4.61
C ASN A 212 20.76 0.73 -5.06
N PHE A 213 20.08 0.55 -6.19
CA PHE A 213 19.24 1.58 -6.83
C PHE A 213 17.86 1.02 -7.23
N SER A 214 16.91 1.92 -7.46
CA SER A 214 15.60 1.64 -8.05
C SER A 214 15.76 0.88 -9.38
N LYS A 215 14.78 0.01 -9.68
CA LYS A 215 14.67 -0.60 -11.01
C LYS A 215 14.08 0.41 -12.00
N GLU A 216 13.12 1.23 -11.54
CA GLU A 216 12.60 2.36 -12.30
C GLU A 216 13.64 3.48 -12.48
N ILE A 217 13.45 4.19 -13.58
CA ILE A 217 14.12 5.44 -13.95
C ILE A 217 13.10 6.55 -13.75
N PHE A 218 13.53 7.66 -13.18
CA PHE A 218 12.71 8.83 -12.90
C PHE A 218 13.31 10.06 -13.57
N THR A 219 12.47 11.03 -13.90
CA THR A 219 12.90 12.31 -14.47
C THR A 219 12.83 13.40 -13.42
N VAL A 220 13.87 14.23 -13.29
CA VAL A 220 13.84 15.40 -12.40
C VAL A 220 12.80 16.40 -12.92
N SER A 221 11.70 16.59 -12.20
CA SER A 221 10.61 17.49 -12.61
C SER A 221 10.82 18.92 -12.14
N LYS A 222 11.29 19.13 -10.90
CA LYS A 222 11.51 20.47 -10.31
C LYS A 222 12.73 20.49 -9.39
N GLN A 223 13.49 21.57 -9.45
CA GLN A 223 14.52 21.95 -8.49
C GLN A 223 13.90 22.86 -7.41
N ILE A 224 14.18 22.60 -6.12
CA ILE A 224 13.66 23.40 -5.01
C ILE A 224 14.84 24.06 -4.27
N PRO A 225 14.87 25.40 -4.16
CA PRO A 225 15.96 26.13 -3.53
C PRO A 225 15.92 25.96 -2.01
N ARG A 226 16.79 25.09 -1.49
CA ARG A 226 17.03 24.86 -0.06
C ARG A 226 18.52 24.58 0.19
N ASP A 227 18.95 24.53 1.44
CA ASP A 227 20.33 24.20 1.83
C ASP A 227 20.35 22.95 2.75
N PRO A 228 20.55 21.74 2.20
CA PRO A 228 20.92 21.43 0.82
C PRO A 228 19.72 21.36 -0.14
N PRO A 229 19.95 21.54 -1.46
CA PRO A 229 18.90 21.51 -2.46
C PRO A 229 18.19 20.15 -2.52
N VAL A 230 16.92 20.19 -2.90
CA VAL A 230 16.08 19.00 -3.10
C VAL A 230 15.33 19.07 -4.42
N TYR A 231 14.95 17.90 -4.92
CA TYR A 231 14.29 17.71 -6.20
C TYR A 231 12.92 17.07 -6.02
N LYS A 232 11.99 17.43 -6.89
CA LYS A 232 10.87 16.56 -7.22
C LYS A 232 11.24 15.69 -8.42
N LEU A 233 10.68 14.49 -8.43
CA LEU A 233 10.80 13.53 -9.52
C LEU A 233 9.41 13.29 -10.10
N LYS A 234 9.37 12.93 -11.38
CA LYS A 234 8.23 12.27 -12.02
C LYS A 234 8.66 10.91 -12.56
N ASP A 235 7.72 9.99 -12.72
CA ASP A 235 7.97 8.69 -13.34
C ASP A 235 7.95 8.76 -14.87
N TYR A 236 7.63 7.66 -15.54
CA TYR A 236 7.53 7.59 -17.00
C TYR A 236 6.17 8.04 -17.53
N ASP A 237 5.11 7.92 -16.73
CA ASP A 237 3.74 8.33 -17.10
C ASP A 237 3.46 9.80 -16.63
N ASP A 238 4.54 10.54 -16.36
CA ASP A 238 4.59 11.93 -15.90
C ASP A 238 3.96 12.23 -14.53
N GLU A 239 3.66 11.20 -13.72
CA GLU A 239 3.14 11.39 -12.36
C GLU A 239 4.24 11.88 -11.40
N GLU A 240 4.00 12.99 -10.68
CA GLU A 240 4.95 13.49 -9.67
C GLU A 240 4.99 12.57 -8.44
N LEU A 241 6.18 12.05 -8.11
CA LEU A 241 6.41 11.29 -6.90
C LEU A 241 6.14 12.13 -5.66
N LYS A 242 5.44 11.54 -4.68
CA LYS A 242 5.17 12.18 -3.38
C LYS A 242 6.47 12.31 -2.58
N GLY A 243 6.77 13.52 -2.12
CA GLY A 243 7.97 13.83 -1.33
C GLY A 243 8.99 14.72 -2.06
N THR A 244 10.21 14.78 -1.54
CA THR A 244 11.35 15.48 -2.17
C THR A 244 12.66 14.75 -1.88
N PHE A 245 13.52 14.62 -2.88
CA PHE A 245 14.76 13.83 -2.81
C PHE A 245 16.00 14.72 -2.78
N TYR A 246 17.06 14.28 -2.10
CA TYR A 246 18.35 14.96 -2.00
C TYR A 246 19.36 14.51 -3.07
N ASP A 247 20.37 15.35 -3.35
CA ASP A 247 21.51 15.03 -4.25
C ASP A 247 22.20 13.68 -4.02
N LYS A 248 22.18 13.19 -2.78
CA LYS A 248 22.84 11.94 -2.36
C LYS A 248 21.96 10.70 -2.52
N GLU A 249 20.66 10.90 -2.71
CA GLU A 249 19.66 9.84 -2.95
C GLU A 249 19.49 9.58 -4.45
N LEU A 250 19.99 10.46 -5.31
CA LEU A 250 19.85 10.37 -6.76
C LEU A 250 21.18 10.03 -7.46
N GLN A 251 21.06 9.23 -8.52
CA GLN A 251 22.16 8.88 -9.41
C GLN A 251 21.74 9.11 -10.87
N LYS A 252 22.38 10.07 -11.55
CA LYS A 252 22.14 10.34 -12.98
C LYS A 252 22.56 9.15 -13.84
N ILE A 253 21.76 8.89 -14.85
CA ILE A 253 22.02 7.91 -15.90
C ILE A 253 22.80 8.62 -17.01
N ILE A 254 23.93 8.06 -17.42
CA ILE A 254 24.85 8.66 -18.41
C ILE A 254 24.73 7.96 -19.78
N LYS A 255 24.30 6.69 -19.79
CA LYS A 255 23.94 5.94 -21.00
C LYS A 255 22.52 5.42 -20.88
N GLN A 256 21.70 5.73 -21.87
CA GLN A 256 20.53 4.93 -22.21
C GLN A 256 21.05 3.75 -23.03
N ASP A 257 21.35 2.64 -22.35
CA ASP A 257 21.32 1.35 -23.03
C ASP A 257 19.83 0.95 -23.08
N ASP A 258 19.25 0.73 -24.26
CA ASP A 258 17.82 0.43 -24.49
C ASP A 258 17.43 -0.99 -24.04
N VAL A 259 17.75 -1.32 -22.78
CA VAL A 259 17.89 -2.69 -22.27
C VAL A 259 17.03 -2.91 -21.02
N TYR A 260 15.93 -3.66 -21.20
CA TYR A 260 14.98 -4.03 -20.15
C TYR A 260 15.26 -5.46 -19.59
N LYS A 261 14.88 -5.79 -18.32
CA LYS A 261 15.37 -7.01 -17.60
C LYS A 261 14.33 -7.98 -16.94
N VAL A 262 14.44 -9.27 -17.27
CA VAL A 262 14.63 -10.42 -16.35
C VAL A 262 13.69 -10.61 -15.13
N GLU A 263 12.61 -11.41 -15.21
CA GLU A 263 12.21 -12.27 -14.08
C GLU A 263 12.58 -13.75 -14.34
N LYS A 264 11.90 -14.47 -15.25
CA LYS A 264 12.28 -15.85 -15.63
C LYS A 264 11.83 -16.26 -17.04
N ILE A 265 12.73 -16.89 -17.81
CA ILE A 265 12.37 -17.70 -19.01
C ILE A 265 11.93 -19.09 -18.53
N LEU A 266 10.79 -19.57 -19.01
CA LEU A 266 10.17 -20.84 -18.60
C LEU A 266 10.46 -21.99 -19.58
N LYS A 267 10.41 -21.74 -20.90
CA LYS A 267 10.74 -22.72 -21.96
C LYS A 267 11.33 -22.02 -23.19
N LYS A 268 12.16 -22.74 -23.95
CA LYS A 268 12.68 -22.36 -25.28
C LYS A 268 12.34 -23.46 -26.28
N ARG A 269 11.94 -23.11 -27.51
CA ARG A 269 11.55 -24.04 -28.59
C ARG A 269 12.08 -23.54 -29.94
N GLY A 270 12.46 -24.44 -30.84
CA GLY A 270 12.91 -24.12 -32.21
C GLY A 270 14.43 -24.06 -32.40
N ARG A 271 14.87 -23.91 -33.66
CA ARG A 271 16.26 -23.77 -34.13
C ARG A 271 16.34 -22.65 -35.19
N GLY A 272 17.51 -22.07 -35.38
CA GLY A 272 17.75 -20.99 -36.34
C GLY A 272 16.92 -19.73 -36.02
N ASN A 273 16.38 -19.09 -37.06
CA ASN A 273 15.60 -17.85 -36.93
C ASN A 273 14.18 -18.06 -36.34
N SER A 274 13.79 -19.31 -36.08
CA SER A 274 12.45 -19.71 -35.59
C SER A 274 12.44 -20.06 -34.10
N VAL A 275 13.20 -19.32 -33.28
CA VAL A 275 13.31 -19.56 -31.83
C VAL A 275 12.19 -18.85 -31.06
N GLN A 276 11.45 -19.63 -30.28
CA GLN A 276 10.33 -19.20 -29.45
C GLN A 276 10.73 -19.24 -27.96
N TYR A 277 10.37 -18.19 -27.21
CA TYR A 277 10.63 -18.06 -25.79
C TYR A 277 9.30 -17.93 -25.01
N LEU A 278 9.06 -18.84 -24.06
CA LEU A 278 8.00 -18.72 -23.07
C LEU A 278 8.55 -17.99 -21.85
N VAL A 279 8.01 -16.83 -21.50
CA VAL A 279 8.49 -15.96 -20.41
C VAL A 279 7.43 -15.76 -19.34
N LYS A 280 7.85 -15.66 -18.07
CA LYS A 280 6.98 -15.24 -16.97
C LYS A 280 6.95 -13.71 -16.91
N CYS A 281 5.77 -13.11 -16.95
CA CYS A 281 5.57 -11.66 -16.91
C CYS A 281 4.61 -11.26 -15.78
N ASN A 282 4.82 -10.09 -15.17
CA ASN A 282 4.00 -9.58 -14.06
C ASN A 282 3.04 -8.46 -14.54
N ALA A 283 2.08 -8.79 -15.39
CA ALA A 283 1.06 -7.86 -15.89
C ALA A 283 -0.01 -7.46 -14.84
N SER A 284 0.32 -7.48 -13.54
CA SER A 284 -0.66 -7.18 -12.49
C SER A 284 -1.11 -5.73 -12.54
N LEU A 285 -2.37 -5.48 -12.17
CA LEU A 285 -2.90 -4.14 -11.93
C LEU A 285 -2.15 -3.43 -10.78
N ASP A 286 -1.47 -4.17 -9.91
CA ASP A 286 -0.55 -3.63 -8.89
C ASP A 286 0.72 -2.97 -9.48
N VAL A 287 1.01 -3.22 -10.77
CA VAL A 287 2.22 -2.77 -11.48
C VAL A 287 1.87 -1.89 -12.69
N PHE A 288 0.73 -2.15 -13.34
CA PHE A 288 0.20 -1.34 -14.45
C PHE A 288 -1.29 -1.02 -14.21
N PRO A 289 -1.62 -0.02 -13.37
CA PRO A 289 -3.00 0.31 -13.03
C PRO A 289 -3.87 0.72 -14.22
N ASN A 290 -3.24 1.25 -15.28
CA ASN A 290 -3.89 1.83 -16.45
C ASN A 290 -4.21 0.81 -17.58
N ASN A 291 -3.97 -0.48 -17.37
CA ASN A 291 -4.29 -1.52 -18.36
C ASN A 291 -5.82 -1.69 -18.53
N LYS A 292 -6.30 -1.65 -19.78
CA LYS A 292 -7.71 -1.84 -20.17
C LYS A 292 -7.87 -3.06 -21.07
N THR A 293 -9.07 -3.63 -21.13
CA THR A 293 -9.40 -4.78 -22.00
C THR A 293 -9.14 -4.49 -23.48
N THR A 294 -9.33 -3.25 -23.92
CA THR A 294 -9.10 -2.76 -25.30
C THR A 294 -7.71 -2.17 -25.54
N GLY A 295 -6.86 -2.10 -24.51
CA GLY A 295 -5.57 -1.43 -24.57
C GLY A 295 -4.69 -1.83 -23.39
N TYR A 296 -3.78 -2.78 -23.63
CA TYR A 296 -2.96 -3.41 -22.61
C TYR A 296 -1.47 -3.19 -22.89
N ARG A 297 -0.69 -2.96 -21.84
CA ARG A 297 0.77 -2.86 -21.86
C ARG A 297 1.36 -3.94 -20.95
N VAL A 298 2.47 -4.52 -21.42
CA VAL A 298 3.26 -5.47 -20.65
C VAL A 298 4.73 -5.12 -20.74
N LYS A 299 5.35 -5.06 -19.56
CA LYS A 299 6.80 -4.99 -19.46
C LYS A 299 7.34 -6.40 -19.58
N LEU A 300 7.62 -6.81 -20.82
CA LEU A 300 8.45 -7.98 -21.08
C LEU A 300 9.69 -7.84 -20.20
N PRO A 301 10.04 -8.86 -19.40
CA PRO A 301 11.20 -8.70 -18.57
C PRO A 301 12.48 -8.69 -19.43
N GLN A 302 12.85 -9.76 -20.14
CA GLN A 302 14.17 -9.77 -20.80
C GLN A 302 14.20 -9.02 -22.13
N THR A 303 15.35 -8.42 -22.43
CA THR A 303 15.77 -8.12 -23.80
C THR A 303 15.69 -9.35 -24.69
N VAL A 304 14.92 -9.21 -25.77
CA VAL A 304 15.06 -10.01 -26.98
C VAL A 304 15.81 -9.12 -27.96
N ASN A 305 16.96 -9.58 -28.48
CA ASN A 305 17.71 -8.82 -29.48
C ASN A 305 17.06 -9.09 -30.84
N LEU A 306 16.49 -8.07 -31.46
CA LEU A 306 15.71 -8.15 -32.68
C LEU A 306 16.43 -7.37 -33.80
N GLU A 307 17.34 -8.05 -34.50
CA GLU A 307 18.11 -7.49 -35.63
C GLU A 307 17.42 -7.79 -36.97
N GLY A 308 17.12 -6.75 -37.77
CA GLY A 308 16.38 -6.84 -39.04
C GLY A 308 14.92 -6.40 -38.93
N ASP A 309 14.09 -6.77 -39.92
CA ASP A 309 12.63 -6.52 -39.91
C ASP A 309 11.86 -7.66 -39.26
N TRP A 310 10.90 -7.31 -38.40
CA TRP A 310 10.17 -8.26 -37.54
C TRP A 310 8.68 -8.00 -37.51
N GLU A 311 7.90 -9.08 -37.53
CA GLU A 311 6.49 -9.06 -37.15
C GLU A 311 6.31 -9.64 -35.74
N VAL A 312 5.62 -8.88 -34.89
CA VAL A 312 5.28 -9.29 -33.51
C VAL A 312 3.79 -9.59 -33.45
N GLY A 313 3.44 -10.88 -33.51
CA GLY A 313 2.08 -11.37 -33.37
C GLY A 313 1.77 -11.78 -31.93
N MET A 314 0.67 -11.25 -31.36
CA MET A 314 0.12 -11.77 -30.11
C MET A 314 -0.49 -13.16 -30.38
N TYR A 315 0.15 -14.22 -29.88
CA TYR A 315 -0.21 -15.60 -30.26
C TYR A 315 -1.32 -16.19 -29.39
N SER A 316 -1.30 -15.95 -28.08
CA SER A 316 -2.46 -16.16 -27.22
C SER A 316 -2.36 -15.36 -25.93
N VAL A 317 -3.49 -14.78 -25.52
CA VAL A 317 -3.68 -14.21 -24.18
C VAL A 317 -4.42 -15.24 -23.34
N SER A 318 -3.78 -15.76 -22.29
CA SER A 318 -4.47 -16.51 -21.25
C SER A 318 -4.70 -15.58 -20.06
N TYR A 319 -5.92 -15.05 -20.01
CA TYR A 319 -6.44 -14.35 -18.84
C TYR A 319 -7.11 -15.38 -17.92
N PRO A 320 -6.52 -15.76 -16.77
CA PRO A 320 -7.22 -16.57 -15.79
C PRO A 320 -8.16 -15.65 -15.00
N HIS A 321 -9.22 -15.20 -15.66
CA HIS A 321 -10.42 -14.83 -14.92
C HIS A 321 -10.92 -16.08 -14.19
N THR A 322 -11.32 -15.94 -12.94
CA THR A 322 -12.25 -16.91 -12.35
C THR A 322 -13.62 -16.68 -12.97
N TRP A 323 -13.81 -17.15 -14.20
CA TRP A 323 -15.14 -17.27 -14.79
C TRP A 323 -15.97 -18.20 -13.90
N TYR A 324 -17.20 -17.80 -13.64
CA TYR A 324 -18.13 -18.62 -12.88
C TYR A 324 -18.73 -19.65 -13.84
N THR A 325 -17.95 -20.67 -14.19
CA THR A 325 -18.42 -21.75 -15.06
C THR A 325 -19.27 -22.73 -14.27
N LEU A 326 -20.54 -22.85 -14.64
CA LEU A 326 -21.38 -24.01 -14.33
C LEU A 326 -21.20 -25.04 -15.45
N ARG A 327 -20.88 -26.27 -15.05
CA ARG A 327 -20.81 -27.44 -15.95
C ARG A 327 -21.80 -28.46 -15.41
N ASN A 328 -22.51 -29.15 -16.30
CA ASN A 328 -23.34 -30.27 -15.88
C ASN A 328 -22.42 -31.44 -15.43
N ILE A 329 -22.14 -31.48 -14.12
CA ILE A 329 -21.34 -32.51 -13.45
C ILE A 329 -22.12 -32.91 -12.21
N ASN A 330 -22.65 -34.14 -12.21
CA ASN A 330 -23.71 -34.69 -11.35
C ASN A 330 -23.43 -34.78 -9.83
N ALA A 331 -22.62 -33.90 -9.26
CA ALA A 331 -22.31 -33.83 -7.82
C ALA A 331 -22.24 -32.38 -7.32
N ASP A 332 -21.48 -31.51 -7.99
CA ASP A 332 -21.08 -30.21 -7.45
C ASP A 332 -22.02 -29.02 -7.82
N THR A 333 -22.92 -29.19 -8.79
CA THR A 333 -23.76 -28.11 -9.37
C THR A 333 -25.25 -28.19 -9.06
N HIS A 334 -25.66 -29.01 -8.10
CA HIS A 334 -27.07 -29.10 -7.71
C HIS A 334 -27.58 -27.80 -7.08
N PHE A 335 -28.80 -27.40 -7.42
CA PHE A 335 -29.54 -26.32 -6.77
C PHE A 335 -30.95 -26.86 -6.47
N TYR A 336 -31.33 -26.91 -5.19
CA TYR A 336 -32.68 -27.29 -4.79
C TYR A 336 -33.32 -26.20 -3.92
N TYR A 337 -34.65 -26.17 -3.92
CA TYR A 337 -35.42 -25.40 -2.96
C TYR A 337 -36.49 -26.28 -2.28
N ASP A 338 -36.84 -25.88 -1.07
CA ASP A 338 -38.02 -26.32 -0.31
C ASP A 338 -38.88 -25.06 -0.15
N ASP A 339 -40.13 -25.12 -0.60
CA ASP A 339 -41.12 -24.03 -0.53
C ASP A 339 -41.96 -24.11 0.76
N GLY A 340 -41.47 -24.82 1.78
CA GLY A 340 -42.18 -25.09 3.03
C GLY A 340 -43.05 -26.34 2.98
N SER A 341 -43.15 -27.03 1.84
CA SER A 341 -43.80 -28.34 1.73
C SER A 341 -42.97 -29.49 2.30
N GLY A 342 -41.66 -29.30 2.51
CA GLY A 342 -40.73 -30.36 2.90
C GLY A 342 -40.31 -31.29 1.77
N LEU A 343 -40.76 -31.03 0.54
CA LEU A 343 -40.29 -31.68 -0.69
C LEU A 343 -39.22 -30.81 -1.36
N TYR A 344 -38.19 -31.44 -1.91
CA TYR A 344 -37.10 -30.74 -2.60
C TYR A 344 -37.33 -30.71 -4.11
N SER A 345 -37.51 -29.50 -4.64
CA SER A 345 -37.61 -29.26 -6.08
C SER A 345 -36.26 -28.83 -6.65
N THR A 346 -35.87 -29.43 -7.78
CA THR A 346 -34.63 -29.10 -8.50
C THR A 346 -34.80 -27.83 -9.32
N LEU A 347 -33.84 -26.91 -9.22
CA LEU A 347 -33.71 -25.75 -10.11
C LEU A 347 -32.64 -26.03 -11.15
N GLU A 348 -33.05 -26.19 -12.40
CA GLU A 348 -32.14 -26.24 -13.53
C GLU A 348 -31.68 -24.81 -13.87
N LEU A 349 -30.38 -24.56 -13.76
CA LEU A 349 -29.75 -23.29 -14.15
C LEU A 349 -29.15 -23.41 -15.55
N ASP A 350 -29.10 -22.29 -16.30
CA ASP A 350 -28.50 -22.28 -17.63
C ASP A 350 -27.00 -22.64 -17.54
N TYR A 351 -26.63 -23.84 -18.02
CA TYR A 351 -25.25 -24.32 -17.96
C TYR A 351 -24.36 -23.53 -18.93
N GLY A 352 -23.38 -22.80 -18.39
CA GLY A 352 -22.53 -21.97 -19.24
C GLY A 352 -21.50 -21.13 -18.48
N PHE A 353 -21.10 -20.05 -19.14
CA PHE A 353 -20.10 -19.10 -18.69
C PHE A 353 -20.77 -17.81 -18.22
N TYR A 354 -20.59 -17.45 -16.96
CA TYR A 354 -21.01 -16.16 -16.43
C TYR A 354 -19.76 -15.28 -16.23
N GLY A 355 -19.77 -14.09 -16.82
CA GLY A 355 -18.68 -13.11 -16.78
C GLY A 355 -18.63 -12.33 -15.47
N SER A 356 -19.74 -12.25 -14.75
CA SER A 356 -19.82 -11.62 -13.42
C SER A 356 -20.73 -12.38 -12.45
N VAL A 357 -20.60 -12.11 -11.14
CA VAL A 357 -21.55 -12.63 -10.14
C VAL A 357 -22.94 -12.05 -10.40
N GLN A 358 -23.00 -10.81 -10.88
CA GLN A 358 -24.24 -10.09 -11.17
C GLN A 358 -25.05 -10.79 -12.28
N GLU A 359 -24.43 -11.20 -13.38
CA GLU A 359 -25.07 -12.01 -14.42
C GLU A 359 -25.63 -13.32 -13.84
N PHE A 360 -24.85 -14.00 -13.00
CA PHE A 360 -25.28 -15.25 -12.38
C PHE A 360 -26.46 -15.06 -11.40
N ILE A 361 -26.49 -13.96 -10.64
CA ILE A 361 -27.63 -13.61 -9.78
C ILE A 361 -28.87 -13.26 -10.61
N VAL A 362 -28.73 -12.56 -11.74
CA VAL A 362 -29.84 -12.26 -12.64
C VAL A 362 -30.46 -13.53 -13.18
N ASP A 363 -29.65 -14.51 -13.60
CA ASP A 363 -30.17 -15.76 -14.14
C ASP A 363 -30.81 -16.66 -13.07
N ILE A 364 -30.17 -16.83 -11.89
CA ILE A 364 -30.79 -17.51 -10.74
C ILE A 364 -32.17 -16.89 -10.42
N ASN A 365 -32.25 -15.56 -10.35
CA ASN A 365 -33.51 -14.88 -10.05
C ASN A 365 -34.56 -15.05 -11.17
N LYS A 366 -34.15 -15.14 -12.44
CA LYS A 366 -35.04 -15.43 -13.57
C LYS A 366 -35.65 -16.82 -13.46
N VAL A 367 -34.85 -17.85 -13.12
CA VAL A 367 -35.35 -19.22 -12.91
C VAL A 367 -36.23 -19.30 -11.66
N LEU A 368 -35.80 -18.73 -10.52
CA LEU A 368 -36.59 -18.69 -9.29
C LEU A 368 -37.95 -17.99 -9.48
N LYS A 369 -37.99 -16.89 -10.24
CA LYS A 369 -39.23 -16.18 -10.58
C LYS A 369 -40.17 -17.04 -11.44
N LYS A 370 -39.63 -17.89 -12.32
CA LYS A 370 -40.42 -18.80 -13.16
C LYS A 370 -41.03 -19.94 -12.35
N GLU A 371 -40.28 -20.53 -11.43
CA GLU A 371 -40.73 -21.72 -10.67
C GLU A 371 -41.48 -21.39 -9.37
N ILE A 372 -41.19 -20.26 -8.71
CA ILE A 372 -41.74 -19.89 -7.37
C ILE A 372 -42.52 -18.56 -7.41
N GLY A 373 -42.44 -17.79 -8.50
CA GLY A 373 -43.04 -16.46 -8.60
C GLY A 373 -42.29 -15.37 -7.82
N ASP A 374 -42.80 -14.14 -7.87
CA ASP A 374 -42.15 -12.97 -7.26
C ASP A 374 -42.09 -13.00 -5.72
N ASP A 375 -42.89 -13.83 -5.05
CA ASP A 375 -43.05 -13.86 -3.59
C ASP A 375 -42.38 -15.03 -2.86
N GLY A 376 -41.38 -15.66 -3.51
CA GLY A 376 -40.59 -16.74 -2.93
C GLY A 376 -39.18 -16.34 -2.48
N ILE A 377 -38.20 -16.69 -3.31
CA ILE A 377 -36.75 -16.64 -3.00
C ILE A 377 -36.08 -15.74 -4.02
N TYR A 378 -35.20 -14.84 -3.58
CA TYR A 378 -34.38 -14.05 -4.50
C TYR A 378 -33.02 -13.68 -3.92
N PHE A 379 -32.05 -13.49 -4.79
CA PHE A 379 -30.67 -13.13 -4.45
C PHE A 379 -30.38 -11.68 -4.84
N THR A 380 -29.50 -11.03 -4.07
CA THR A 380 -29.05 -9.66 -4.32
C THR A 380 -27.53 -9.59 -4.22
N TYR A 381 -26.89 -8.75 -5.04
CA TYR A 381 -25.45 -8.54 -5.03
C TYR A 381 -25.10 -7.07 -4.76
N SER A 382 -24.23 -6.83 -3.77
CA SER A 382 -23.76 -5.49 -3.41
C SER A 382 -22.41 -5.18 -4.05
N THR A 383 -22.41 -4.39 -5.13
CA THR A 383 -21.19 -3.93 -5.84
C THR A 383 -20.19 -3.21 -4.93
N ARG A 384 -20.67 -2.47 -3.92
CA ARG A 384 -19.82 -1.75 -2.94
C ARG A 384 -19.10 -2.69 -1.95
N THR A 385 -19.64 -3.88 -1.70
CA THR A 385 -19.12 -4.77 -0.63
C THR A 385 -18.71 -6.17 -1.11
N GLY A 386 -18.99 -6.52 -2.36
CA GLY A 386 -18.70 -7.85 -2.93
C GLY A 386 -19.47 -8.98 -2.22
N LYS A 387 -20.66 -8.68 -1.70
CA LYS A 387 -21.49 -9.62 -0.94
C LYS A 387 -22.73 -10.02 -1.73
N VAL A 388 -23.03 -11.32 -1.72
CA VAL A 388 -24.33 -11.87 -2.10
C VAL A 388 -25.19 -12.02 -0.82
N THR A 389 -26.47 -11.72 -0.94
CA THR A 389 -27.48 -11.97 0.11
C THR A 389 -28.68 -12.66 -0.52
N CYS A 390 -29.04 -13.84 -0.02
CA CYS A 390 -30.29 -14.53 -0.31
C CYS A 390 -31.39 -14.02 0.62
N HIS A 391 -32.58 -13.79 0.08
CA HIS A 391 -33.77 -13.34 0.80
C HIS A 391 -34.87 -14.39 0.66
N LEU A 392 -35.43 -14.81 1.79
CA LEU A 392 -36.50 -15.79 1.90
C LEU A 392 -37.74 -15.05 2.40
N LYS A 393 -38.77 -14.87 1.55
CA LYS A 393 -39.95 -14.06 1.91
C LYS A 393 -40.91 -14.74 2.89
N LYS A 394 -40.90 -16.08 2.96
CA LYS A 394 -41.82 -16.88 3.81
C LYS A 394 -41.04 -17.79 4.77
N PRO A 395 -41.50 -17.97 6.01
CA PRO A 395 -40.92 -18.94 6.94
C PRO A 395 -41.12 -20.37 6.42
N GLY A 396 -40.10 -21.22 6.57
CA GLY A 396 -40.08 -22.59 6.07
C GLY A 396 -39.33 -22.78 4.76
N TYR A 397 -39.10 -21.71 3.98
CA TYR A 397 -38.39 -21.79 2.71
C TYR A 397 -36.89 -22.05 2.93
N LYS A 398 -36.30 -22.99 2.18
CA LYS A 398 -34.87 -23.32 2.26
C LYS A 398 -34.27 -23.46 0.88
N VAL A 399 -33.00 -23.08 0.74
CA VAL A 399 -32.21 -23.28 -0.48
C VAL A 399 -31.01 -24.17 -0.19
N PHE A 400 -30.79 -25.16 -1.05
CA PHE A 400 -29.66 -26.08 -0.98
C PHE A 400 -28.79 -25.82 -2.21
N VAL A 401 -27.58 -25.30 -1.98
CA VAL A 401 -26.61 -25.05 -3.05
C VAL A 401 -25.45 -26.03 -2.97
N GLY A 402 -25.22 -26.72 -4.08
CA GLY A 402 -24.06 -27.55 -4.32
C GLY A 402 -22.75 -26.77 -4.21
N ARG A 403 -21.66 -27.50 -4.00
CA ARG A 403 -20.34 -26.92 -3.67
C ARG A 403 -19.86 -25.85 -4.66
N ARG A 404 -20.13 -26.03 -5.96
CA ARG A 404 -19.73 -25.09 -7.01
C ARG A 404 -20.49 -23.78 -6.91
N ILE A 405 -21.80 -23.85 -6.75
CA ILE A 405 -22.71 -22.70 -6.65
C ILE A 405 -22.45 -21.94 -5.34
N SER A 406 -22.29 -22.65 -4.22
CA SER A 406 -21.82 -22.11 -2.94
C SER A 406 -20.55 -21.26 -3.10
N LEU A 407 -19.56 -21.74 -3.86
CA LEU A 407 -18.31 -21.01 -4.11
C LEU A 407 -18.50 -19.78 -5.01
N ILE A 408 -19.37 -19.84 -6.02
CA ILE A 408 -19.70 -18.70 -6.89
C ILE A 408 -20.39 -17.58 -6.08
N LEU A 409 -21.34 -17.94 -5.22
CA LEU A 409 -22.10 -17.01 -4.37
C LEU A 409 -21.29 -16.46 -3.18
N GLY A 410 -20.05 -16.93 -2.98
CA GLY A 410 -19.15 -16.45 -1.92
C GLY A 410 -19.33 -17.12 -0.55
N TYR A 411 -20.09 -18.22 -0.48
CA TYR A 411 -20.17 -19.08 0.69
C TYR A 411 -18.92 -19.98 0.81
N ALA A 412 -18.81 -20.74 1.89
CA ALA A 412 -17.58 -21.40 2.35
C ALA A 412 -17.03 -22.56 1.47
N GLY A 413 -17.49 -22.72 0.22
CA GLY A 413 -16.98 -23.75 -0.70
C GLY A 413 -17.30 -25.18 -0.28
N LYS A 414 -18.41 -25.33 0.44
CA LYS A 414 -19.07 -26.57 0.87
C LYS A 414 -20.54 -26.50 0.46
N GLU A 415 -21.21 -27.64 0.34
CA GLU A 415 -22.67 -27.69 0.25
C GLU A 415 -23.27 -26.88 1.40
N THR A 416 -24.22 -26.00 1.07
CA THR A 416 -24.72 -25.00 2.03
C THR A 416 -26.23 -24.95 1.97
N ILE A 417 -26.85 -25.13 3.14
CA ILE A 417 -28.27 -24.89 3.39
C ILE A 417 -28.43 -23.44 3.82
N ILE A 418 -29.17 -22.67 3.04
CA ILE A 418 -29.57 -21.30 3.32
C ILE A 418 -31.02 -21.34 3.84
N ASP A 419 -31.18 -20.95 5.09
CA ASP A 419 -32.45 -20.89 5.83
C ASP A 419 -32.47 -19.53 6.56
N VAL A 420 -33.63 -19.08 7.05
CA VAL A 420 -33.87 -17.79 7.70
C VAL A 420 -32.89 -17.54 8.86
N ALA A 421 -32.53 -18.60 9.61
CA ALA A 421 -31.56 -18.53 10.70
C ALA A 421 -30.09 -18.35 10.27
N LYS A 422 -29.77 -18.46 8.97
CA LYS A 422 -28.40 -18.39 8.40
C LYS A 422 -28.26 -17.35 7.28
N GLY A 423 -29.08 -16.30 7.27
CA GLY A 423 -28.99 -15.15 6.35
C GLY A 423 -27.73 -14.27 6.49
N ALA A 424 -26.54 -14.88 6.55
CA ALA A 424 -25.27 -14.21 6.75
C ALA A 424 -24.61 -13.84 5.41
N ALA A 425 -24.54 -12.54 5.11
CA ALA A 425 -23.92 -12.03 3.89
C ALA A 425 -22.38 -12.17 3.94
N GLN A 426 -21.83 -13.14 3.22
CA GLN A 426 -20.40 -13.47 3.19
C GLN A 426 -19.65 -12.66 2.10
N SER A 427 -18.39 -12.31 2.37
CA SER A 427 -17.58 -11.44 1.50
C SER A 427 -16.70 -12.26 0.57
N LEU A 428 -16.83 -12.01 -0.74
CA LEU A 428 -15.89 -12.51 -1.74
C LEU A 428 -14.52 -11.87 -1.51
N ARG A 429 -13.52 -12.66 -1.12
CA ARG A 429 -12.11 -12.24 -1.14
C ARG A 429 -11.59 -12.30 -2.57
N ASN A 430 -11.38 -11.14 -3.20
CA ASN A 430 -10.66 -11.05 -4.46
C ASN A 430 -9.32 -11.80 -4.36
N ARG A 431 -9.17 -12.87 -5.15
CA ARG A 431 -7.90 -13.56 -5.31
C ARG A 431 -7.12 -12.91 -6.45
N SER A 432 -5.85 -12.59 -6.22
CA SER A 432 -4.96 -11.96 -7.19
C SER A 432 -4.88 -12.78 -8.48
N VAL A 433 -5.12 -12.14 -9.62
CA VAL A 433 -5.10 -12.79 -10.95
C VAL A 433 -3.69 -12.76 -11.53
N LEU A 434 -3.21 -13.93 -11.99
CA LEU A 434 -1.88 -14.12 -12.57
C LEU A 434 -1.97 -14.30 -14.10
N PHE A 435 -1.80 -13.21 -14.85
CA PHE A 435 -1.86 -13.22 -16.32
C PHE A 435 -0.74 -14.09 -16.94
N LEU A 436 -1.04 -14.77 -18.05
CA LEU A 436 -0.10 -15.58 -18.81
C LEU A 436 -0.26 -15.30 -20.31
N ILE A 437 0.79 -14.85 -20.99
CA ILE A 437 0.69 -14.29 -22.34
C ILE A 437 1.79 -14.87 -23.22
N ASN A 438 1.40 -15.40 -24.37
CA ASN A 438 2.30 -15.96 -25.37
C ASN A 438 2.42 -15.00 -26.56
N ILE A 439 3.65 -14.62 -26.88
CA ILE A 439 3.98 -13.79 -28.04
C ILE A 439 4.72 -14.66 -29.05
N ARG A 440 4.37 -14.51 -30.34
CA ARG A 440 5.10 -15.11 -31.46
C ARG A 440 5.79 -14.01 -32.22
N VAL A 441 7.08 -14.19 -32.44
CA VAL A 441 7.93 -13.28 -33.21
C VAL A 441 8.34 -14.02 -34.47
N LEU A 442 8.24 -13.35 -35.63
CA LEU A 442 8.69 -13.85 -36.92
C LEU A 442 9.65 -12.83 -37.53
N GLN A 443 10.78 -13.32 -38.04
CA GLN A 443 11.79 -12.53 -38.74
C GLN A 443 11.56 -12.67 -40.24
N HIS A 444 11.49 -11.56 -40.98
CA HIS A 444 11.44 -11.65 -42.44
C HIS A 444 12.83 -11.99 -43.00
N CYS A 445 12.89 -13.01 -43.86
CA CYS A 445 14.08 -13.30 -44.64
C CYS A 445 14.00 -12.52 -45.95
N GLY A 446 14.77 -11.43 -46.05
CA GLY A 446 14.79 -10.57 -47.23
C GLY A 446 15.47 -11.23 -48.43
N SER A 447 14.72 -11.98 -49.25
CA SER A 447 15.05 -12.28 -50.65
C SER A 447 13.91 -13.01 -51.36
N THR A 448 13.08 -12.29 -52.12
CA THR A 448 12.58 -12.72 -53.44
C THR A 448 11.90 -11.56 -54.16
N ASN A 449 12.10 -11.50 -55.48
CA ASN A 449 11.58 -10.43 -56.33
C ASN A 449 10.04 -10.42 -56.39
N GLY A 450 9.46 -9.21 -56.32
CA GLY A 450 8.22 -8.83 -56.98
C GLY A 450 7.01 -9.76 -56.89
N ARG A 451 6.25 -9.65 -55.79
CA ARG A 451 4.77 -9.77 -55.75
C ARG A 451 4.26 -9.22 -54.41
N GLU A 452 3.14 -8.51 -54.44
CA GLU A 452 2.47 -8.04 -53.22
C GLU A 452 2.01 -9.22 -52.34
N CYS A 453 2.55 -9.34 -51.12
CA CYS A 453 1.99 -10.23 -50.11
C CYS A 453 0.75 -9.58 -49.47
N LYS A 454 -0.39 -9.63 -50.17
CA LYS A 454 -1.71 -9.37 -49.59
C LYS A 454 -2.08 -10.48 -48.60
N CYS A 455 -1.89 -10.25 -47.30
CA CYS A 455 -2.48 -11.11 -46.28
C CYS A 455 -3.90 -10.65 -45.95
N LYS A 456 -4.90 -11.44 -46.39
CA LYS A 456 -6.26 -11.37 -45.86
C LYS A 456 -6.23 -11.65 -44.36
N ALA A 457 -7.03 -10.90 -43.60
CA ALA A 457 -7.44 -11.34 -42.28
C ALA A 457 -8.44 -12.50 -42.45
N ASP A 458 -8.02 -13.72 -42.15
CA ASP A 458 -8.96 -14.84 -42.02
C ASP A 458 -9.81 -14.62 -40.77
N GLN A 459 -10.96 -13.99 -40.98
CA GLN A 459 -12.10 -14.09 -40.07
C GLN A 459 -12.57 -15.54 -40.06
N ASN A 460 -12.01 -16.36 -39.18
CA ASN A 460 -12.66 -17.57 -38.67
C ASN A 460 -11.91 -18.12 -37.44
N HIS A 461 -12.21 -17.55 -36.29
CA HIS A 461 -12.64 -18.34 -35.13
C HIS A 461 -13.45 -17.46 -34.18
N SER A 462 -14.73 -17.79 -34.05
CA SER A 462 -15.67 -17.23 -33.09
C SER A 462 -15.22 -17.46 -31.64
N CYS A 463 -15.33 -16.42 -30.82
CA CYS A 463 -15.51 -16.48 -29.37
C CYS A 463 -16.75 -15.65 -29.03
#